data_AF-A0A1R2BGV6-F1
#
_entry.id   AF-A0A1R2BGV6-F1
#
_cell.length_a   1.000
_cell.length_b   1.000
_cell.length_c   1.000
_cell.angle_alpha   90.00
_cell.angle_beta   90.00
_cell.angle_gamma   90.00
#
_symmetry.space_group_name_H-M   'P 1'
#
loop_
_entity.id
_entity.type
_entity.pdbx_description
1 polymer ?
#
loop_
_entity_poly.entity_id
_entity_poly.type
_entity_poly.pdbx_seq_one_letter_code
_entity_poly.pdbx_strand_id
1 'polypeptide(L)'
;MVESEKGTELIQKAQELKNEGNMLYQAKEYKQAIAKYSKIFLFINGLVSKKDAMAQYSKNLISDENESAISELKYAAYSNMAAAYLALKEYTKAIRKATLALEIKVNSKVLYRRALAYIETGDTDSAKVDLDKANQMQPNDPMIIGAYNKLMQKTEEVLKKEKRKYKGFFDKLDSS
;
A
#
# COMPACT_ATOMS: atom_id res chain seq x y z
N MET A 1 -35.33 3.69 -8.24
CA MET A 1 -34.68 4.69 -9.11
C MET A 1 -33.84 5.67 -8.28
N VAL A 2 -34.40 6.34 -7.27
CA VAL A 2 -33.69 7.35 -6.43
C VAL A 2 -32.47 6.81 -5.64
N GLU A 3 -32.47 5.55 -5.20
CA GLU A 3 -31.35 4.98 -4.43
C GLU A 3 -30.12 4.63 -5.29
N SER A 4 -30.34 4.23 -6.54
CA SER A 4 -29.27 3.95 -7.53
C SER A 4 -28.55 5.24 -7.94
N GLU A 5 -29.28 6.35 -8.09
CA GLU A 5 -28.70 7.66 -8.38
C GLU A 5 -27.78 8.17 -7.25
N LYS A 6 -28.19 7.99 -5.99
CA LYS A 6 -27.37 8.37 -4.81
C LYS A 6 -26.08 7.56 -4.72
N GLY A 7 -26.11 6.26 -5.01
CA GLY A 7 -24.90 5.43 -5.05
C GLY A 7 -23.89 5.90 -6.09
N THR A 8 -24.38 6.24 -7.28
CA THR A 8 -23.56 6.78 -8.38
C THR A 8 -22.94 8.13 -8.02
N GLU A 9 -23.69 9.04 -7.37
CA GLU A 9 -23.15 10.33 -6.92
C GLU A 9 -22.01 10.20 -5.90
N LEU A 10 -22.12 9.25 -4.96
CA LEU A 10 -21.08 8.99 -3.96
C LEU A 10 -19.79 8.44 -4.60
N ILE A 11 -19.94 7.56 -5.59
CA ILE A 11 -18.82 7.04 -6.38
C ILE A 11 -18.14 8.16 -7.17
N GLN A 12 -18.92 9.07 -7.75
CA GLN A 12 -18.39 10.23 -8.46
C GLN A 12 -17.58 11.15 -7.52
N LYS A 13 -18.09 11.45 -6.32
CA LYS A 13 -17.35 12.22 -5.31
C LYS A 13 -16.05 11.53 -4.89
N ALA A 14 -16.07 10.22 -4.70
CA ALA A 14 -14.87 9.43 -4.41
C ALA A 14 -13.84 9.50 -5.56
N GLN A 15 -14.32 9.49 -6.80
CA GLN A 15 -13.51 9.60 -8.00
C GLN A 15 -12.88 10.99 -8.17
N GLU A 16 -13.60 12.06 -7.84
CA GLU A 16 -13.07 13.43 -7.78
C GLU A 16 -11.97 13.56 -6.73
N LEU A 17 -12.20 13.03 -5.51
CA LEU A 17 -11.19 13.01 -4.45
C LEU A 17 -9.93 12.25 -4.85
N LYS A 18 -10.08 11.15 -5.60
CA LYS A 18 -8.93 10.42 -6.18
C LYS A 18 -8.13 11.31 -7.11
N ASN A 19 -8.80 12.04 -7.99
CA ASN A 19 -8.16 12.92 -8.97
C ASN A 19 -7.46 14.10 -8.27
N GLU A 20 -8.11 14.74 -7.30
CA GLU A 20 -7.48 15.77 -6.46
C GLU A 20 -6.25 15.25 -5.72
N GLY A 21 -6.35 14.06 -5.13
CA GLY A 21 -5.22 13.41 -4.47
C GLY A 21 -4.06 13.17 -5.44
N ASN A 22 -4.34 12.77 -6.68
CA ASN A 22 -3.32 12.57 -7.71
C ASN A 22 -2.63 13.89 -8.09
N MET A 23 -3.39 14.98 -8.22
CA MET A 23 -2.82 16.31 -8.50
C MET A 23 -1.90 16.77 -7.35
N LEU A 24 -2.34 16.61 -6.10
CA LEU A 24 -1.51 16.92 -4.93
C LEU A 24 -0.27 16.02 -4.84
N TYR A 25 -0.39 14.75 -5.22
CA TYR A 25 0.75 13.84 -5.28
C TYR A 25 1.78 14.30 -6.32
N GLN A 26 1.33 14.72 -7.51
CA GLN A 26 2.20 15.29 -8.54
C GLN A 26 2.86 16.60 -8.08
N ALA A 27 2.14 17.42 -7.31
CA ALA A 27 2.67 18.62 -6.65
C ALA A 27 3.61 18.30 -5.46
N LYS A 28 3.88 17.02 -5.16
CA LYS A 28 4.68 16.54 -4.02
C LYS A 28 4.08 16.89 -2.64
N GLU A 29 2.80 17.26 -2.59
CA GLU A 29 2.05 17.54 -1.37
C GLU A 29 1.48 16.25 -0.76
N TYR A 30 2.36 15.31 -0.42
CA TYR A 30 1.98 13.93 -0.09
C TYR A 30 1.01 13.82 1.10
N LYS A 31 1.17 14.64 2.13
CA LYS A 31 0.25 14.64 3.29
C LYS A 31 -1.17 15.03 2.90
N GLN A 32 -1.31 16.03 2.04
CA GLN A 32 -2.62 16.48 1.56
C GLN A 32 -3.22 15.45 0.58
N ALA A 33 -2.39 14.86 -0.29
CA ALA A 33 -2.81 13.75 -1.14
C ALA A 33 -3.37 12.58 -0.32
N ILE A 34 -2.66 12.16 0.75
CA ILE A 34 -3.12 11.12 1.67
C ILE A 34 -4.46 11.51 2.32
N ALA A 35 -4.64 12.77 2.71
CA ALA A 35 -5.90 13.23 3.27
C ALA A 35 -7.06 13.09 2.26
N LYS A 36 -6.85 13.45 0.99
CA LYS A 36 -7.84 13.25 -0.08
C LYS A 36 -8.14 11.77 -0.32
N TYR A 37 -7.11 10.93 -0.43
CA TYR A 37 -7.31 9.48 -0.55
C TYR A 37 -8.00 8.87 0.67
N SER A 38 -7.80 9.43 1.87
CA SER A 38 -8.47 8.95 3.09
C SER A 38 -9.94 9.29 3.08
N LYS A 39 -10.30 10.48 2.57
CA LYS A 39 -11.70 10.90 2.43
C LYS A 39 -12.48 10.01 1.47
N ILE A 40 -11.85 9.38 0.47
CA ILE A 40 -12.49 8.38 -0.40
C ILE A 40 -13.23 7.34 0.45
N PHE A 41 -12.58 6.82 1.49
CA PHE A 41 -13.15 5.83 2.41
C PHE A 41 -14.39 6.34 3.16
N LEU A 42 -14.57 7.64 3.36
CA LEU A 42 -15.81 8.16 3.96
C LEU A 42 -17.01 7.95 3.01
N PHE A 43 -16.79 8.15 1.71
CA PHE A 43 -17.84 8.01 0.69
C PHE A 43 -18.11 6.54 0.34
N ILE A 44 -17.10 5.66 0.45
CA ILE A 44 -17.24 4.23 0.10
C ILE A 44 -17.37 3.27 1.29
N ASN A 45 -16.81 3.57 2.47
CA ASN A 45 -16.99 2.76 3.70
C ASN A 45 -18.23 3.17 4.49
N GLY A 46 -18.82 4.34 4.21
CA GLY A 46 -20.23 4.59 4.52
C GLY A 46 -21.17 3.57 3.87
N LEU A 47 -20.64 2.68 3.02
CA LEU A 47 -21.42 1.71 2.29
C LEU A 47 -21.03 0.21 2.39
N VAL A 48 -19.91 -0.26 2.97
CA VAL A 48 -19.75 -1.72 3.21
C VAL A 48 -18.76 -2.08 4.34
N SER A 49 -19.28 -2.74 5.37
CA SER A 49 -18.61 -3.89 6.02
C SER A 49 -19.63 -5.02 6.09
N LYS A 50 -19.41 -6.13 5.36
CA LYS A 50 -20.28 -7.33 5.36
C LYS A 50 -20.38 -8.02 6.74
N LYS A 51 -19.61 -7.56 7.75
CA LYS A 51 -19.53 -8.18 9.08
C LYS A 51 -20.25 -7.41 10.20
N ASP A 52 -20.72 -6.19 9.94
CA ASP A 52 -21.33 -5.34 10.97
C ASP A 52 -22.82 -5.11 10.70
N ALA A 53 -23.64 -4.99 11.75
CA ALA A 53 -25.10 -4.80 11.67
C ALA A 53 -25.55 -3.59 10.80
N MET A 54 -24.64 -2.67 10.45
CA MET A 54 -24.87 -1.57 9.52
C MET A 54 -24.87 -1.96 8.02
N ALA A 55 -24.48 -3.19 7.68
CA ALA A 55 -24.45 -3.69 6.31
C ALA A 55 -25.83 -3.70 5.62
N GLN A 56 -26.92 -3.86 6.39
CA GLN A 56 -28.27 -3.91 5.82
C GLN A 56 -28.73 -2.55 5.27
N TYR A 57 -28.35 -1.45 5.92
CA TYR A 57 -28.70 -0.10 5.47
C TYR A 57 -27.88 0.32 4.24
N SER A 58 -26.64 -0.16 4.13
CA SER A 58 -25.77 0.18 3.00
C SER A 58 -25.95 -0.68 1.76
N LYS A 59 -26.41 -1.94 1.92
CA LYS A 59 -26.72 -2.85 0.82
C LYS A 59 -27.81 -2.30 -0.12
N ASN A 60 -28.72 -1.46 0.39
CA ASN A 60 -29.76 -0.83 -0.44
C ASN A 60 -29.25 0.35 -1.29
N LEU A 61 -28.04 0.86 -1.03
CA LEU A 61 -27.42 1.98 -1.75
C LEU A 61 -26.36 1.53 -2.77
N ILE A 62 -25.88 0.29 -2.68
CA ILE A 62 -24.94 -0.31 -3.63
C ILE A 62 -25.64 -1.42 -4.40
N SER A 63 -25.91 -1.19 -5.68
CA SER A 63 -26.23 -2.26 -6.63
C SER A 63 -24.98 -3.08 -6.94
N ASP A 64 -25.16 -4.34 -7.35
CA ASP A 64 -24.06 -5.22 -7.80
C ASP A 64 -23.22 -4.57 -8.92
N GLU A 65 -23.84 -3.71 -9.73
CA GLU A 65 -23.17 -2.91 -10.78
C GLU A 65 -22.08 -1.98 -10.24
N ASN A 66 -22.22 -1.50 -9.00
CA ASN A 66 -21.33 -0.54 -8.37
C ASN A 66 -20.23 -1.20 -7.50
N GLU A 67 -20.33 -2.50 -7.19
CA GLU A 67 -19.35 -3.20 -6.35
C GLU A 67 -17.95 -3.19 -6.98
N SER A 68 -17.87 -3.38 -8.30
CA SER A 68 -16.61 -3.33 -9.05
C SER A 68 -15.96 -1.93 -8.97
N ALA A 69 -16.73 -0.87 -9.22
CA ALA A 69 -16.23 0.51 -9.17
C ALA A 69 -15.73 0.88 -7.76
N ILE A 70 -16.43 0.45 -6.72
CA ILE A 70 -16.02 0.65 -5.33
C ILE A 70 -14.72 -0.10 -5.04
N SER A 71 -14.60 -1.36 -5.48
CA SER A 71 -13.39 -2.16 -5.33
C SER A 71 -12.18 -1.49 -6.01
N GLU A 72 -12.36 -0.98 -7.23
CA GLU A 72 -11.33 -0.24 -7.95
C GLU A 72 -10.92 1.06 -7.25
N LEU A 73 -11.87 1.80 -6.69
CA LEU A 73 -11.59 3.00 -5.90
C LEU A 73 -10.83 2.68 -4.62
N LYS A 74 -11.20 1.61 -3.89
CA LYS A 74 -10.45 1.14 -2.71
C LYS A 74 -9.02 0.78 -3.08
N TYR A 75 -8.85 -0.01 -4.14
CA TYR A 75 -7.54 -0.39 -4.64
C TYR A 75 -6.69 0.83 -4.99
N ALA A 76 -7.24 1.77 -5.76
CA ALA A 76 -6.53 2.97 -6.17
C ALA A 76 -6.14 3.85 -4.97
N ALA A 77 -7.05 4.05 -4.02
CA ALA A 77 -6.80 4.82 -2.80
C ALA A 77 -5.66 4.20 -1.97
N TYR A 78 -5.72 2.89 -1.70
CA TYR A 78 -4.66 2.19 -0.96
C TYR A 78 -3.31 2.19 -1.71
N SER A 79 -3.33 1.93 -3.01
CA SER A 79 -2.13 1.93 -3.86
C SER A 79 -1.45 3.30 -3.88
N ASN A 80 -2.22 4.38 -4.00
CA ASN A 80 -1.70 5.74 -4.03
C ASN A 80 -1.24 6.22 -2.64
N MET A 81 -1.95 5.84 -1.57
CA MET A 81 -1.46 6.06 -0.20
C MET A 81 -0.13 5.38 0.04
N ALA A 82 0.06 4.13 -0.43
CA ALA A 82 1.33 3.42 -0.28
C ALA A 82 2.47 4.18 -0.96
N ALA A 83 2.23 4.71 -2.18
CA ALA A 83 3.20 5.55 -2.88
C ALA A 83 3.52 6.85 -2.11
N ALA A 84 2.49 7.52 -1.57
CA ALA A 84 2.67 8.76 -0.82
C ALA A 84 3.42 8.54 0.50
N TYR A 85 3.12 7.45 1.22
CA TYR A 85 3.85 7.10 2.43
C TYR A 85 5.30 6.70 2.15
N LEU A 86 5.58 6.02 1.03
CA LEU A 86 6.96 5.78 0.59
C LEU A 86 7.71 7.09 0.35
N ALA A 87 7.10 8.05 -0.34
CA ALA A 87 7.71 9.35 -0.60
C ALA A 87 7.97 10.15 0.70
N LEU A 88 7.15 9.94 1.73
CA LEU A 88 7.32 10.49 3.07
C LEU A 88 8.28 9.68 3.97
N LYS A 89 8.83 8.56 3.47
CA LYS A 89 9.65 7.62 4.25
C LYS A 89 8.92 7.00 5.46
N GLU A 90 7.60 7.00 5.45
CA GLU A 90 6.77 6.37 6.48
C GLU A 90 6.52 4.89 6.11
N TYR A 91 7.60 4.10 6.12
CA TYR A 91 7.63 2.76 5.52
C TYR A 91 6.62 1.78 6.11
N THR A 92 6.43 1.74 7.43
CA THR A 92 5.43 0.87 8.08
C THR A 92 4.00 1.18 7.59
N LYS A 93 3.68 2.47 7.38
CA LYS A 93 2.36 2.84 6.85
C LYS A 93 2.24 2.49 5.37
N ALA A 94 3.32 2.64 4.60
CA ALA A 94 3.37 2.20 3.20
C ALA A 94 3.10 0.69 3.07
N ILE A 95 3.76 -0.14 3.90
CA ILE A 95 3.57 -1.59 3.94
C ILE A 95 2.10 -1.95 4.18
N ARG A 96 1.50 -1.34 5.20
CA ARG A 96 0.10 -1.59 5.55
C ARG A 96 -0.84 -1.23 4.40
N LYS A 97 -0.66 -0.05 3.78
CA LYS A 97 -1.52 0.38 2.68
C LYS A 97 -1.32 -0.45 1.41
N ALA A 98 -0.08 -0.82 1.09
CA ALA A 98 0.20 -1.70 -0.04
C ALA A 98 -0.40 -3.09 0.17
N THR A 99 -0.37 -3.62 1.40
CA THR A 99 -1.00 -4.92 1.73
C THR A 99 -2.50 -4.90 1.50
N LEU A 100 -3.19 -3.86 1.99
CA LEU A 100 -4.63 -3.69 1.75
C LEU A 100 -4.97 -3.55 0.25
N ALA A 101 -4.11 -2.91 -0.55
CA ALA A 101 -4.29 -2.86 -2.00
C ALA A 101 -4.13 -4.24 -2.65
N LEU A 102 -3.14 -5.02 -2.21
CA LEU A 102 -2.85 -6.36 -2.75
C LEU A 102 -3.90 -7.41 -2.36
N GLU A 103 -4.59 -7.24 -1.23
CA GLU A 103 -5.77 -8.03 -0.86
C GLU A 103 -6.92 -7.86 -1.86
N ILE A 104 -7.04 -6.70 -2.49
CA ILE A 104 -8.06 -6.42 -3.51
C ILE A 104 -7.61 -6.91 -4.88
N LYS A 105 -6.40 -6.51 -5.30
CA LYS A 105 -5.84 -6.89 -6.59
C LYS A 105 -4.33 -6.97 -6.52
N VAL A 106 -3.78 -8.12 -6.87
CA VAL A 106 -2.34 -8.31 -7.02
C VAL A 106 -1.83 -7.48 -8.20
N ASN A 107 -0.79 -6.69 -7.96
CA ASN A 107 -0.20 -5.82 -8.98
C ASN A 107 1.30 -5.62 -8.76
N SER A 108 2.08 -5.78 -9.84
CA SER A 108 3.54 -5.62 -9.81
C SER A 108 3.99 -4.29 -9.20
N LYS A 109 3.37 -3.16 -9.56
CA LYS A 109 3.75 -1.84 -9.03
C LYS A 109 3.52 -1.74 -7.52
N VAL A 110 2.48 -2.39 -6.99
CA VAL A 110 2.17 -2.36 -5.55
C VAL A 110 3.09 -3.30 -4.79
N LEU A 111 3.39 -4.49 -5.33
CA LEU A 111 4.40 -5.40 -4.80
C LEU A 111 5.76 -4.71 -4.73
N TYR A 112 6.19 -4.08 -5.82
CA TYR A 112 7.43 -3.29 -5.87
C TYR A 112 7.47 -2.20 -4.79
N ARG A 113 6.38 -1.42 -4.64
CA ARG A 113 6.27 -0.40 -3.59
C ARG A 113 6.41 -1.00 -2.18
N ARG A 114 5.73 -2.12 -1.91
CA ARG A 114 5.81 -2.79 -0.61
C ARG A 114 7.21 -3.34 -0.34
N ALA A 115 7.84 -3.94 -1.35
CA ALA A 115 9.22 -4.41 -1.27
C ALA A 115 10.19 -3.28 -0.93
N LEU A 116 10.08 -2.10 -1.56
CA LEU A 116 10.91 -0.96 -1.21
C LEU A 116 10.75 -0.56 0.28
N ALA A 117 9.52 -0.57 0.80
CA ALA A 117 9.30 -0.27 2.21
C ALA A 117 9.88 -1.36 3.15
N TYR A 118 9.83 -2.63 2.75
CA TYR A 118 10.48 -3.72 3.47
C TYR A 118 12.01 -3.60 3.48
N ILE A 119 12.62 -3.27 2.34
CA ILE A 119 14.07 -2.99 2.25
C ILE A 119 14.45 -1.89 3.25
N GLU A 120 13.71 -0.78 3.27
CA GLU A 120 14.05 0.35 4.15
C GLU A 120 13.87 0.03 5.65
N THR A 121 12.93 -0.85 5.98
CA THR A 121 12.71 -1.33 7.36
C THR A 121 13.64 -2.47 7.77
N GLY A 122 14.42 -3.02 6.83
CA GLY A 122 15.37 -4.11 7.07
C GLY A 122 14.75 -5.51 7.00
N ASP A 123 13.47 -5.63 6.66
CA ASP A 123 12.82 -6.93 6.40
C ASP A 123 13.17 -7.40 4.98
N THR A 124 14.40 -7.88 4.81
CA THR A 124 14.93 -8.27 3.50
C THR A 124 14.27 -9.52 2.94
N ASP A 125 13.74 -10.39 3.79
CA ASP A 125 13.08 -11.63 3.37
C ASP A 125 11.71 -11.34 2.74
N SER A 126 10.88 -10.53 3.40
CA SER A 126 9.60 -10.10 2.84
C SER A 126 9.78 -9.27 1.57
N ALA A 127 10.81 -8.42 1.52
CA ALA A 127 11.16 -7.67 0.33
C ALA A 127 11.49 -8.60 -0.86
N LYS A 128 12.28 -9.65 -0.61
CA LYS A 128 12.63 -10.63 -1.66
C LYS A 128 11.40 -11.31 -2.23
N VAL A 129 10.49 -11.78 -1.37
CA VAL A 129 9.25 -12.45 -1.80
C VAL A 129 8.40 -11.54 -2.69
N ASP A 130 8.25 -10.26 -2.33
CA ASP A 130 7.48 -9.31 -3.12
C ASP A 130 8.16 -8.98 -4.46
N LEU A 131 9.50 -8.83 -4.49
CA LEU A 131 10.23 -8.61 -5.75
C LEU A 131 10.18 -9.83 -6.67
N ASP A 132 10.29 -11.04 -6.13
CA ASP A 132 10.21 -12.28 -6.91
C ASP A 132 8.84 -12.38 -7.60
N LYS A 133 7.75 -12.09 -6.87
CA LYS A 133 6.41 -12.02 -7.45
C LYS A 133 6.26 -10.89 -8.48
N ALA A 134 6.80 -9.70 -8.19
CA ALA A 134 6.74 -8.58 -9.12
C ALA A 134 7.48 -8.90 -10.44
N ASN A 135 8.66 -9.52 -10.35
CA ASN A 135 9.46 -9.93 -11.49
C ASN A 135 8.79 -11.05 -12.32
N GLN A 136 8.07 -11.98 -11.67
CA GLN A 136 7.26 -12.96 -12.39
C GLN A 136 6.14 -12.31 -13.22
N MET A 137 5.53 -11.23 -12.69
CA MET A 137 4.47 -10.49 -13.40
C MET A 137 5.02 -9.57 -14.50
N GLN A 138 6.17 -8.96 -14.27
CA GLN A 138 6.83 -8.04 -15.21
C GLN A 138 8.33 -8.36 -15.28
N PRO A 139 8.70 -9.40 -16.06
CA PRO A 139 10.09 -9.76 -16.23
C PRO A 139 10.88 -8.62 -16.86
N ASN A 140 12.14 -8.46 -16.45
CA ASN A 140 13.07 -7.46 -16.99
C ASN A 140 12.66 -6.00 -16.77
N ASP A 141 11.76 -5.70 -15.83
CA ASP A 141 11.46 -4.32 -15.45
C ASP A 141 12.69 -3.66 -14.77
N PRO A 142 13.23 -2.55 -15.32
CA PRO A 142 14.42 -1.91 -14.78
C PRO A 142 14.28 -1.43 -13.33
N MET A 143 13.06 -1.05 -12.90
CA MET A 143 12.81 -0.65 -11.53
C MET A 143 12.92 -1.84 -10.58
N ILE A 144 12.36 -2.98 -10.97
CA ILE A 144 12.42 -4.22 -10.17
C ILE A 144 13.86 -4.71 -10.05
N ILE A 145 14.61 -4.72 -11.16
CA ILE A 145 16.05 -5.06 -11.15
C ILE A 145 16.83 -4.10 -10.24
N GLY A 146 16.56 -2.80 -10.34
CA GLY A 146 17.16 -1.80 -9.46
C GLY A 146 16.84 -2.02 -7.97
N ALA A 147 15.63 -2.48 -7.65
CA ALA A 147 15.28 -2.83 -6.27
C ALA A 147 15.97 -4.09 -5.77
N TYR A 148 16.25 -5.09 -6.61
CA TYR A 148 17.08 -6.23 -6.21
C TYR A 148 18.49 -5.80 -5.82
N ASN A 149 19.10 -4.88 -6.57
CA ASN A 149 20.43 -4.36 -6.23
C ASN A 149 20.41 -3.66 -4.86
N LYS A 150 19.37 -2.87 -4.57
CA LYS A 150 19.17 -2.25 -3.25
C LYS A 150 18.95 -3.28 -2.15
N LEU A 151 18.16 -4.32 -2.43
CA LEU A 151 17.92 -5.41 -1.50
C LEU A 151 19.24 -6.10 -1.13
N MET A 152 20.07 -6.45 -2.10
CA MET A 152 21.37 -7.11 -1.85
C MET A 152 22.28 -6.26 -0.96
N GLN A 153 22.40 -4.97 -1.24
CA GLN A 153 23.17 -4.04 -0.40
C GLN A 153 22.62 -4.00 1.03
N LYS A 154 21.30 -3.92 1.19
CA LYS A 154 20.66 -3.89 2.49
C LYS A 154 20.84 -5.19 3.27
N THR A 155 20.71 -6.33 2.61
CA THR A 155 20.92 -7.66 3.22
C THR A 155 22.34 -7.78 3.77
N GLU A 156 23.34 -7.33 3.02
CA GLU A 156 24.72 -7.31 3.51
C GLU A 156 24.90 -6.40 4.73
N GLU A 157 24.28 -5.22 4.74
CA GLU A 157 24.33 -4.30 5.88
C GLU A 157 23.70 -4.93 7.14
N VAL A 158 22.54 -5.57 7.00
CA VAL A 158 21.84 -6.27 8.10
C VAL A 158 22.73 -7.38 8.66
N LEU A 159 23.26 -8.27 7.80
CA LEU A 159 24.14 -9.35 8.20
C LEU A 159 25.43 -8.85 8.87
N LYS A 160 26.03 -7.77 8.36
CA LYS A 160 27.22 -7.14 8.98
C LYS A 160 26.89 -6.60 10.38
N LYS A 161 25.72 -5.99 10.57
CA LYS A 161 25.27 -5.47 11.88
C LYS A 161 25.02 -6.61 12.87
N GLU A 162 24.38 -7.69 12.44
CA GLU A 162 24.13 -8.87 13.27
C GLU A 162 25.44 -9.52 13.73
N LYS A 163 26.38 -9.76 12.80
CA LYS A 163 27.71 -10.31 13.15
C LYS A 163 28.45 -9.47 14.19
N ARG A 164 28.41 -8.13 14.05
CA ARG A 164 29.00 -7.21 15.04
C ARG A 164 28.33 -7.30 16.40
N LYS A 165 26.99 -7.40 16.43
CA LYS A 165 26.21 -7.54 17.66
C LYS A 165 26.55 -8.84 18.40
N TYR A 166 26.62 -9.97 17.70
CA TYR A 166 26.99 -11.25 18.31
C TYR A 166 28.42 -11.25 18.82
N LYS A 167 29.38 -10.73 18.05
CA LYS A 167 30.77 -10.62 18.53
C LYS A 167 30.88 -9.85 19.85
N GLY A 168 30.29 -8.65 19.91
CA GLY A 168 30.31 -7.85 21.14
C GLY A 168 29.49 -8.43 22.31
N PHE A 169 28.61 -9.40 22.04
CA PHE A 169 27.92 -10.15 23.08
C PHE A 169 28.81 -11.24 23.68
N PHE A 170 29.51 -12.02 22.84
CA PHE A 170 30.46 -13.04 23.31
C PHE A 170 31.67 -12.43 24.04
N ASP A 171 32.22 -11.33 23.54
CA ASP A 171 33.34 -10.62 24.19
C ASP A 171 33.00 -10.19 25.64
N LYS A 172 31.71 -9.91 25.95
CA LYS A 172 31.23 -9.56 27.29
C LYS A 172 31.00 -10.76 28.20
N LEU A 173 30.60 -11.90 27.63
CA LEU A 173 30.44 -13.15 28.36
C LEU A 173 31.79 -13.70 28.81
N ASP A 174 32.81 -13.61 27.96
CA ASP A 174 34.16 -14.10 28.26
C ASP A 174 34.93 -13.19 29.24
N SER A 175 34.43 -11.97 29.50
CA SER A 175 35.04 -10.99 30.40
C SER A 175 34.27 -10.78 31.72
N SER A 176 33.26 -11.61 32.00
CA SER A 176 32.47 -11.63 33.25
C SER A 176 32.80 -12.86 34.09
#